data_AF-A0A6I3X130-F1
#
_entry.id   AF-A0A6I3X130-F1
#
_cell.length_a   1.000
_cell.length_b   1.000
_cell.length_c   1.000
_cell.angle_alpha   90.00
_cell.angle_beta   90.00
_cell.angle_gamma   90.00
#
_symmetry.space_group_name_H-M   'P 1'
#
loop_
_entity.id
_entity.type
_entity.pdbx_description
1 polymer ?
#
loop_
_entity_poly.entity_id
_entity_poly.type
_entity_poly.pdbx_seq_one_letter_code
_entity_poly.pdbx_strand_id
1 'polypeptide(L)'
;MKRYLAPGFGRRVGIVIAAISIVVQVGVLALVGWGSLHVSMVRDWLTVGKAAENTRIEEYVDRAGLSSAGRFYLLAARPTLHSPDTFDKSCPNPEAGIAVLGCYSVADDTIHLLDITDDVLTTLAPVVAAHEALHAIWARLDPLERTTISAEIEQSFTSISDPNLLGRLAPYGSLTSSQRVAELFAILGTESTTVTPALEEFYARYFDNRQACVKLAASSANTIAEISSSIESVGGQILAVELTVKDAVAKYTGDKRVLQQDIDSFNAHA
;
A
#
# COMPACT_ATOMS: atom_id res chain seq x y z
N MET A 1 18.89 39.16 67.98
CA MET A 1 17.56 39.46 67.38
C MET A 1 16.89 38.16 66.97
N LYS A 2 15.84 37.74 67.70
CA LYS A 2 15.04 36.55 67.34
C LYS A 2 14.13 36.92 66.16
N ARG A 3 14.36 36.32 64.99
CA ARG A 3 13.44 36.41 63.84
C ARG A 3 12.19 35.60 64.18
N TYR A 4 11.13 36.28 64.61
CA TYR A 4 9.81 35.69 64.76
C TYR A 4 9.26 35.42 63.35
N LEU A 5 9.30 34.17 62.90
CA LEU A 5 8.44 33.73 61.80
C LEU A 5 6.99 33.95 62.24
N ALA A 6 6.24 34.72 61.46
CA ALA A 6 4.86 35.05 61.77
C ALA A 6 4.04 33.77 62.01
N PRO A 7 3.28 33.67 63.12
CA PRO A 7 2.44 32.51 63.39
C PRO A 7 1.45 32.30 62.25
N GLY A 8 1.48 31.12 61.63
CA GLY A 8 0.61 30.76 60.50
C GLY A 8 1.24 30.83 59.11
N PHE A 9 2.48 31.34 58.96
CA PHE A 9 3.19 31.31 57.67
C PHE A 9 3.40 29.86 57.16
N GLY A 10 3.85 28.95 58.03
CA GLY A 10 4.01 27.53 57.69
C GLY A 10 2.70 26.81 57.33
N ARG A 11 1.57 27.21 57.93
CA ARG A 11 0.24 26.65 57.61
C ARG A 11 -0.24 27.11 56.24
N ARG A 12 -0.04 28.38 55.89
CA ARG A 12 -0.39 28.92 54.57
C ARG A 12 0.46 28.29 53.47
N VAL A 13 1.77 28.15 53.70
CA VAL A 13 2.69 27.46 52.79
C VAL A 13 2.28 25.98 52.62
N GLY A 14 1.96 25.28 53.71
CA GLY A 14 1.51 23.89 53.65
C GLY A 14 0.20 23.68 52.89
N ILE A 15 -0.78 24.59 53.03
CA ILE A 15 -2.04 24.55 52.27
C ILE A 15 -1.79 24.76 50.78
N VAL A 16 -0.91 25.70 50.42
CA VAL A 16 -0.56 25.96 49.00
C VAL A 16 0.13 24.74 48.38
N ILE A 17 1.10 24.13 49.08
CA ILE A 17 1.78 22.92 48.61
C ILE A 17 0.77 21.76 48.44
N ALA A 18 -0.10 21.53 49.42
CA ALA A 18 -1.11 20.48 49.33
C ALA A 18 -2.09 20.71 48.17
N ALA A 19 -2.54 21.95 47.96
CA ALA A 19 -3.41 22.30 46.85
C ALA A 19 -2.73 22.06 45.49
N ILE A 20 -1.45 22.44 45.35
CA ILE A 20 -0.66 22.17 44.14
C ILE A 20 -0.54 20.65 43.91
N SER A 21 -0.20 19.89 44.95
CA SER A 21 -0.08 18.43 44.84
C SER A 21 -1.38 17.76 44.41
N ILE A 22 -2.53 18.20 44.93
CA ILE A 22 -3.85 17.69 44.53
C ILE A 22 -4.13 18.03 43.07
N VAL A 23 -3.88 19.27 42.64
CA VAL A 23 -4.07 19.67 41.24
C VAL A 23 -3.20 18.83 40.30
N VAL A 24 -1.95 18.57 40.67
CA VAL A 24 -1.05 17.70 39.91
C VAL A 24 -1.59 16.27 39.85
N GLN A 25 -2.04 15.70 40.97
CA GLN A 25 -2.60 14.34 41.00
C GLN A 25 -3.87 14.22 40.16
N VAL A 26 -4.78 15.18 40.24
CA VAL A 26 -5.99 15.23 39.41
C VAL A 26 -5.62 15.35 37.93
N GLY A 27 -4.63 16.19 37.59
CA GLY A 27 -4.11 16.31 36.24
C GLY A 27 -3.52 15.01 35.71
N VAL A 28 -2.74 14.29 36.52
CA VAL A 28 -2.19 12.97 36.16
C VAL A 28 -3.29 11.94 35.98
N LEU A 29 -4.28 11.87 36.88
CA LEU A 29 -5.40 10.95 36.76
C LEU A 29 -6.26 11.24 35.52
N ALA A 30 -6.47 12.52 35.20
CA ALA A 30 -7.16 12.93 33.98
C ALA A 30 -6.38 12.53 32.72
N LEU A 31 -5.05 12.70 32.70
CA LEU A 31 -4.18 12.28 31.59
C LEU A 31 -4.17 10.75 31.42
N VAL A 32 -4.09 9.99 32.52
CA VAL A 32 -4.16 8.52 32.50
C VAL A 32 -5.54 8.06 32.02
N GLY A 33 -6.62 8.67 32.52
CA GLY A 33 -7.98 8.39 32.09
C GLY A 33 -8.17 8.65 30.60
N TRP A 34 -7.74 9.81 30.10
CA TRP A 34 -7.76 10.14 28.68
C TRP A 34 -6.91 9.16 27.84
N GLY A 35 -5.67 8.89 28.26
CA GLY A 35 -4.79 7.96 27.56
C GLY A 35 -5.33 6.53 27.50
N SER A 36 -6.08 6.10 28.52
CA SER A 36 -6.74 4.78 28.52
C SER A 36 -7.88 4.68 27.50
N LEU A 37 -8.57 5.79 27.22
CA LEU A 37 -9.62 5.87 26.21
C LEU A 37 -9.05 6.06 24.79
N HIS A 38 -7.83 6.59 24.66
CA HIS A 38 -7.15 6.86 23.39
C HIS A 38 -5.84 6.06 23.24
N VAL A 39 -5.83 4.82 23.72
CA VAL A 39 -4.63 3.97 23.77
C VAL A 39 -3.98 3.76 22.40
N SER A 40 -4.79 3.62 21.34
CA SER A 40 -4.32 3.49 19.96
C SER A 40 -3.56 4.75 19.51
N MET A 41 -4.12 5.93 19.78
CA MET A 41 -3.49 7.20 19.42
C MET A 41 -2.18 7.43 20.19
N VAL A 42 -2.16 7.14 21.49
CA VAL A 42 -0.93 7.27 22.31
C VAL A 42 0.14 6.30 21.80
N ARG A 43 -0.23 5.05 21.50
CA ARG A 43 0.67 4.06 20.92
C ARG A 43 1.23 4.54 19.58
N ASP A 44 0.40 5.04 18.69
CA ASP A 44 0.83 5.51 17.37
C ASP A 44 1.84 6.67 17.47
N TRP A 45 1.58 7.65 18.34
CA TRP A 45 2.52 8.74 18.60
C TRP A 45 3.86 8.25 19.15
N LEU A 46 3.84 7.25 20.05
CA LEU A 46 5.06 6.63 20.57
C LEU A 46 5.81 5.84 19.50
N THR A 47 5.08 5.14 18.62
CA THR A 47 5.64 4.38 17.50
C THR A 47 6.34 5.32 16.52
N VAL A 48 5.64 6.36 16.06
CA VAL A 48 6.18 7.34 15.12
C VAL A 48 7.34 8.12 15.74
N GLY A 49 7.24 8.50 17.02
CA GLY A 49 8.33 9.19 17.73
C GLY A 49 9.60 8.36 17.92
N LYS A 50 9.51 7.03 17.76
CA LYS A 50 10.66 6.10 17.78
C LYS A 50 11.04 5.58 16.41
N ALA A 51 10.29 5.93 15.36
CA ALA A 51 10.59 5.48 14.02
C ALA A 51 11.96 6.01 13.60
N ALA A 52 12.82 5.12 13.14
CA ALA A 52 14.09 5.51 12.52
C ALA A 52 13.79 6.15 11.16
N GLU A 53 14.58 7.16 10.79
CA GLU A 53 14.51 7.76 9.47
C GLU A 53 14.81 6.70 8.40
N ASN A 54 13.92 6.57 7.43
CA ASN A 54 14.08 5.68 6.28
C ASN A 54 13.83 6.47 5.01
N THR A 55 14.91 6.87 4.35
CA THR A 55 14.87 7.76 3.17
C THR A 55 13.99 7.24 2.05
N ARG A 56 13.85 5.92 1.90
CA ARG A 56 12.98 5.33 0.86
C ARG A 56 11.50 5.46 1.20
N ILE A 57 11.14 5.25 2.47
CA ILE A 57 9.77 5.46 2.92
C ILE A 57 9.39 6.95 2.84
N GLU A 58 10.31 7.84 3.19
CA GLU A 58 10.11 9.29 3.01
C GLU A 58 9.95 9.67 1.53
N GLU A 59 10.74 9.08 0.63
CA GLU A 59 10.58 9.28 -0.80
C GLU A 59 9.19 8.83 -1.28
N TYR A 60 8.67 7.71 -0.76
CA TYR A 60 7.33 7.22 -1.10
C TYR A 60 6.25 8.18 -0.63
N VAL A 61 6.39 8.74 0.57
CA VAL A 61 5.50 9.78 1.11
C VAL A 61 5.44 10.99 0.19
N ASP A 62 6.61 11.53 -0.17
CA ASP A 62 6.72 12.72 -1.00
C ASP A 62 6.15 12.48 -2.40
N ARG A 63 6.53 11.36 -3.04
CA ARG A 63 6.11 11.04 -4.41
C ARG A 63 4.62 10.74 -4.50
N ALA A 64 4.06 10.03 -3.52
CA ALA A 64 2.62 9.79 -3.46
C ALA A 64 1.82 11.04 -3.07
N GLY A 65 2.47 12.11 -2.61
CA GLY A 65 1.81 13.34 -2.17
C GLY A 65 1.03 13.15 -0.87
N LEU A 66 1.49 12.26 0.01
CA LEU A 66 0.92 12.07 1.35
C LEU A 66 1.17 13.34 2.18
N SER A 67 0.17 13.74 2.96
CA SER A 67 0.30 14.84 3.92
C SER A 67 1.09 14.41 5.14
N SER A 68 1.39 15.36 6.03
CA SER A 68 1.96 15.04 7.35
C SER A 68 1.13 14.01 8.15
N ALA A 69 -0.20 14.02 8.02
CA ALA A 69 -1.06 13.03 8.65
C ALA A 69 -1.03 11.69 7.92
N GLY A 70 -1.00 11.68 6.58
CA GLY A 70 -0.81 10.46 5.80
C GLY A 70 0.52 9.77 6.14
N ARG A 71 1.60 10.54 6.17
CA ARG A 71 2.92 10.12 6.63
C ARG A 71 2.88 9.56 8.05
N PHE A 72 2.19 10.25 8.97
CA PHE A 72 2.07 9.79 10.35
C PHE A 72 1.47 8.38 10.42
N TYR A 73 0.37 8.12 9.73
CA TYR A 73 -0.29 6.82 9.80
C TYR A 73 0.47 5.72 9.05
N LEU A 74 1.15 6.05 7.95
CA LEU A 74 2.10 5.14 7.32
C LEU A 74 3.16 4.69 8.33
N LEU A 75 3.82 5.63 9.04
CA LEU A 75 4.85 5.31 10.02
C LEU A 75 4.30 4.65 11.30
N ALA A 76 3.08 4.98 11.71
CA ALA A 76 2.41 4.35 12.85
C ALA A 76 2.23 2.85 12.63
N ALA A 77 2.00 2.44 11.39
CA ALA A 77 1.93 1.05 10.96
C ALA A 77 3.30 0.46 10.57
N ARG A 78 4.42 1.02 11.06
CA ARG A 78 5.76 0.41 11.04
C ARG A 78 6.15 -0.23 9.69
N PRO A 79 6.22 0.57 8.60
CA PRO A 79 6.41 0.04 7.27
C PRO A 79 7.75 -0.68 7.18
N THR A 80 7.71 -1.90 6.66
CA THR A 80 8.88 -2.78 6.54
C THR A 80 9.09 -3.15 5.08
N LEU A 81 10.29 -2.86 4.56
CA LEU A 81 10.71 -3.25 3.23
C LEU A 81 11.26 -4.68 3.27
N HIS A 82 10.78 -5.53 2.37
CA HIS A 82 11.15 -6.93 2.25
C HIS A 82 11.84 -7.21 0.93
N SER A 83 12.82 -8.12 0.92
CA SER A 83 13.31 -8.63 -0.36
C SER A 83 12.26 -9.54 -1.01
N PRO A 84 12.37 -9.84 -2.32
CA PRO A 84 11.52 -10.83 -2.96
C PRO A 84 11.45 -12.18 -2.20
N ASP A 85 12.58 -12.61 -1.62
CA ASP A 85 12.66 -13.88 -0.87
C ASP A 85 11.91 -13.90 0.47
N THR A 86 11.70 -12.73 1.08
CA THR A 86 11.04 -12.60 2.39
C THR A 86 9.61 -12.08 2.28
N PHE A 87 9.26 -11.42 1.18
CA PHE A 87 7.97 -10.78 1.00
C PHE A 87 6.80 -11.77 1.12
N ASP A 88 6.81 -12.88 0.40
CA ASP A 88 5.71 -13.86 0.42
C ASP A 88 5.45 -14.46 1.81
N LYS A 89 6.47 -14.50 2.69
CA LYS A 89 6.33 -14.98 4.06
C LYS A 89 5.69 -13.95 4.98
N SER A 90 6.00 -12.68 4.76
CA SER A 90 5.45 -11.57 5.54
C SER A 90 4.11 -11.08 5.00
N CYS A 91 3.86 -11.29 3.72
CA CYS A 91 2.64 -10.94 3.02
C CYS A 91 2.07 -12.18 2.31
N PRO A 92 1.49 -13.13 3.05
CA PRO A 92 1.05 -14.42 2.49
C PRO A 92 -0.21 -14.32 1.62
N ASN A 93 -0.97 -13.23 1.77
CA ASN A 93 -2.18 -12.96 0.99
C ASN A 93 -2.04 -11.57 0.35
N PRO A 94 -1.16 -11.41 -0.66
CA PRO A 94 -1.01 -10.15 -1.35
C PRO A 94 -2.31 -9.79 -2.08
N GLU A 95 -2.55 -8.50 -2.22
CA GLU A 95 -3.71 -7.98 -2.93
C GLU A 95 -3.64 -8.21 -4.44
N ALA A 96 -4.72 -7.85 -5.16
CA ALA A 96 -4.74 -7.88 -6.60
C ALA A 96 -4.31 -6.53 -7.20
N GLY A 97 -4.00 -6.52 -8.50
CA GLY A 97 -3.71 -5.28 -9.23
C GLY A 97 -2.43 -4.60 -8.77
N ILE A 98 -2.49 -3.27 -8.56
CA ILE A 98 -1.31 -2.46 -8.21
C ILE A 98 -0.82 -2.75 -6.79
N ALA A 99 -1.73 -3.07 -5.87
CA ALA A 99 -1.44 -3.31 -4.45
C ALA A 99 -0.77 -4.67 -4.17
N VAL A 100 -0.60 -5.54 -5.18
CA VAL A 100 -0.02 -6.89 -5.02
C VAL A 100 1.36 -6.93 -4.36
N LEU A 101 2.10 -5.81 -4.38
CA LEU A 101 3.43 -5.70 -3.80
C LEU A 101 3.42 -5.11 -2.38
N GLY A 102 2.26 -5.08 -1.73
CA GLY A 102 2.11 -4.69 -0.34
C GLY A 102 0.98 -5.45 0.35
N CYS A 103 0.99 -5.37 1.67
CA CYS A 103 -0.20 -5.59 2.48
C CYS A 103 -0.06 -4.97 3.86
N TYR A 104 -1.20 -4.58 4.42
CA TYR A 104 -1.35 -4.15 5.79
C TYR A 104 -1.88 -5.28 6.68
N SER A 105 -1.07 -5.69 7.64
CA SER A 105 -1.46 -6.67 8.65
C SER A 105 -2.11 -5.96 9.84
N VAL A 106 -3.44 -6.11 9.97
CA VAL A 106 -4.20 -5.57 11.12
C VAL A 106 -3.78 -6.23 12.45
N ALA A 107 -3.35 -7.49 12.39
CA ALA A 107 -3.06 -8.29 13.59
C ALA A 107 -1.84 -7.79 14.35
N ASP A 108 -0.81 -7.34 13.64
CA ASP A 108 0.38 -6.75 14.22
C ASP A 108 0.49 -5.24 13.96
N ASP A 109 -0.38 -4.64 13.16
CA ASP A 109 -0.35 -3.21 12.78
C ASP A 109 0.99 -2.88 12.09
N THR A 110 1.27 -3.67 11.04
CA THR A 110 2.49 -3.57 10.22
C THR A 110 2.14 -3.49 8.75
N ILE A 111 2.75 -2.55 8.04
CA ILE A 111 2.75 -2.47 6.58
C ILE A 111 3.97 -3.25 6.06
N HIS A 112 3.72 -4.20 5.18
CA HIS A 112 4.76 -4.96 4.49
C HIS A 112 4.79 -4.51 3.02
N LEU A 113 5.96 -4.10 2.56
CA LEU A 113 6.17 -3.63 1.19
C LEU A 113 7.29 -4.43 0.56
N LEU A 114 7.11 -4.85 -0.69
CA LEU A 114 8.22 -5.37 -1.47
C LEU A 114 9.22 -4.24 -1.75
N ASP A 115 10.48 -4.52 -1.51
CA ASP A 115 11.59 -3.68 -1.89
C ASP A 115 11.81 -3.77 -3.40
N ILE A 116 11.16 -2.85 -4.12
CA ILE A 116 11.31 -2.70 -5.57
C ILE A 116 12.62 -1.95 -5.86
N THR A 117 13.59 -2.66 -6.43
CA THR A 117 14.89 -2.11 -6.84
C THR A 117 14.99 -1.91 -8.35
N ASP A 118 13.99 -2.35 -9.11
CA ASP A 118 13.94 -2.16 -10.56
C ASP A 118 13.48 -0.74 -10.91
N ASP A 119 14.31 -0.02 -11.65
CA ASP A 119 14.06 1.36 -12.09
C ASP A 119 12.76 1.50 -12.90
N VAL A 120 12.36 0.45 -13.62
CA VAL A 120 11.13 0.40 -14.44
C VAL A 120 9.88 0.43 -13.56
N LEU A 121 9.94 -0.15 -12.36
CA LEU A 121 8.80 -0.27 -11.45
C LEU A 121 8.82 0.77 -10.32
N THR A 122 9.65 1.81 -10.45
CA THR A 122 9.82 2.84 -9.42
C THR A 122 8.56 3.63 -9.11
N THR A 123 7.57 3.68 -10.01
CA THR A 123 6.27 4.34 -9.76
C THR A 123 5.34 3.52 -8.87
N LEU A 124 5.59 2.23 -8.73
CA LEU A 124 4.70 1.29 -8.06
C LEU A 124 4.81 1.40 -6.54
N ALA A 125 6.04 1.43 -6.01
CA ALA A 125 6.27 1.42 -4.56
C ALA A 125 5.60 2.60 -3.80
N PRO A 126 5.64 3.87 -4.29
CA PRO A 126 4.92 4.95 -3.64
C PRO A 126 3.40 4.77 -3.62
N VAL A 127 2.83 4.23 -4.72
CA VAL A 127 1.38 3.99 -4.82
C VAL A 127 0.95 2.91 -3.84
N VAL A 128 1.69 1.81 -3.78
CA VAL A 128 1.45 0.71 -2.82
C VAL A 128 1.60 1.22 -1.39
N ALA A 129 2.66 1.97 -1.07
CA ALA A 129 2.84 2.53 0.27
C ALA A 129 1.66 3.44 0.68
N ALA A 130 1.15 4.27 -0.23
CA ALA A 130 -0.02 5.10 0.03
C ALA A 130 -1.31 4.27 0.18
N HIS A 131 -1.45 3.20 -0.61
CA HIS A 131 -2.58 2.27 -0.52
C HIS A 131 -2.59 1.58 0.86
N GLU A 132 -1.45 1.02 1.28
CA GLU A 132 -1.32 0.40 2.61
C GLU A 132 -1.50 1.40 3.76
N ALA A 133 -1.05 2.64 3.58
CA ALA A 133 -1.32 3.71 4.55
C ALA A 133 -2.83 3.96 4.69
N LEU A 134 -3.62 3.86 3.61
CA LEU A 134 -5.06 4.02 3.68
C LEU A 134 -5.74 2.86 4.41
N HIS A 135 -5.25 1.62 4.33
CA HIS A 135 -5.75 0.55 5.22
C HIS A 135 -5.44 0.82 6.68
N ALA A 136 -4.22 1.30 6.98
CA ALA A 136 -3.84 1.68 8.33
C ALA A 136 -4.71 2.83 8.88
N ILE A 137 -5.06 3.81 8.04
CA ILE A 137 -5.99 4.90 8.36
C ILE A 137 -7.41 4.34 8.58
N TRP A 138 -7.90 3.53 7.65
CA TRP A 138 -9.24 2.93 7.72
C TRP A 138 -9.44 2.16 9.03
N ALA A 139 -8.44 1.37 9.44
CA ALA A 139 -8.44 0.61 10.68
C ALA A 139 -8.56 1.49 11.94
N ARG A 140 -8.18 2.77 11.85
CA ARG A 140 -8.20 3.74 12.96
C ARG A 140 -9.43 4.66 12.98
N LEU A 141 -10.23 4.68 11.91
CA LEU A 141 -11.47 5.44 11.87
C LEU A 141 -12.45 4.95 12.93
N ASP A 142 -13.16 5.88 13.57
CA ASP A 142 -14.26 5.52 14.45
C ASP A 142 -15.46 4.98 13.64
N PRO A 143 -16.33 4.16 14.26
CA PRO A 143 -17.42 3.50 13.54
C PRO A 143 -18.40 4.45 12.83
N LEU A 144 -18.62 5.66 13.37
CA LEU A 144 -19.55 6.61 12.78
C LEU A 144 -18.94 7.24 11.54
N GLU A 145 -17.69 7.72 11.65
CA GLU A 145 -16.94 8.24 10.51
C GLU A 145 -16.80 7.18 9.41
N ARG A 146 -16.46 5.94 9.78
CA ARG A 146 -16.38 4.81 8.85
C ARG A 146 -17.70 4.58 8.13
N THR A 147 -18.83 4.69 8.83
CA THR A 147 -20.18 4.56 8.23
C THR A 147 -20.47 5.67 7.23
N THR A 148 -20.20 6.94 7.61
CA THR A 148 -20.41 8.10 6.73
C THR A 148 -19.59 7.97 5.45
N ILE A 149 -18.31 7.63 5.58
CA ILE A 149 -17.40 7.52 4.44
C ILE A 149 -17.68 6.30 3.57
N SER A 150 -18.18 5.21 4.14
CA SER A 150 -18.62 4.04 3.36
C SER A 150 -19.67 4.41 2.31
N ALA A 151 -20.62 5.29 2.64
CA ALA A 151 -21.64 5.73 1.70
C ALA A 151 -21.03 6.51 0.51
N GLU A 152 -20.07 7.40 0.80
CA GLU A 152 -19.37 8.20 -0.20
C GLU A 152 -18.46 7.34 -1.11
N ILE A 153 -17.84 6.29 -0.54
CA ILE A 153 -17.06 5.29 -1.28
C ILE A 153 -17.93 4.56 -2.29
N GLU A 154 -19.08 4.02 -1.86
CA GLU A 154 -19.98 3.29 -2.75
C GLU A 154 -20.54 4.20 -3.84
N GLN A 155 -20.93 5.43 -3.49
CA GLN A 155 -21.38 6.41 -4.46
C GLN A 155 -20.29 6.73 -5.49
N SER A 156 -19.05 6.98 -5.03
CA SER A 156 -17.91 7.20 -5.92
C SER A 156 -17.68 6.00 -6.84
N PHE A 157 -17.72 4.78 -6.30
CA PHE A 157 -17.55 3.55 -7.07
C PHE A 157 -18.60 3.40 -8.17
N THR A 158 -19.88 3.71 -7.89
CA THR A 158 -20.95 3.64 -8.91
C THR A 158 -20.77 4.65 -10.05
N SER A 159 -19.97 5.71 -9.84
CA SER A 159 -19.67 6.73 -10.85
C SER A 159 -18.45 6.40 -11.72
N ILE A 160 -17.68 5.34 -11.38
CA ILE A 160 -16.52 4.91 -12.17
C ILE A 160 -17.00 4.35 -13.51
N SER A 161 -16.48 4.93 -14.59
CA SER A 161 -16.68 4.45 -15.96
C SER A 161 -15.41 3.92 -16.62
N ASP A 162 -14.25 4.01 -15.96
CA ASP A 162 -12.98 3.52 -16.48
C ASP A 162 -12.98 1.98 -16.51
N PRO A 163 -13.00 1.35 -17.71
CA PRO A 163 -13.05 -0.11 -17.83
C PRO A 163 -11.79 -0.78 -17.28
N ASN A 164 -10.62 -0.12 -17.29
CA ASN A 164 -9.39 -0.69 -16.77
C ASN A 164 -9.46 -0.78 -15.24
N LEU A 165 -9.92 0.29 -14.58
CA LEU A 165 -10.11 0.30 -13.14
C LEU A 165 -11.20 -0.70 -12.72
N LEU A 166 -12.33 -0.74 -13.43
CA LEU A 166 -13.39 -1.73 -13.18
C LEU A 166 -12.90 -3.17 -13.35
N GLY A 167 -12.06 -3.44 -14.36
CA GLY A 167 -11.43 -4.74 -14.55
C GLY A 167 -10.53 -5.14 -13.38
N ARG A 168 -9.71 -4.21 -12.87
CA ARG A 168 -8.88 -4.44 -11.67
C ARG A 168 -9.70 -4.63 -10.40
N LEU A 169 -10.91 -4.08 -10.35
CA LEU A 169 -11.83 -4.24 -9.21
C LEU A 169 -12.59 -5.57 -9.21
N ALA A 170 -12.64 -6.28 -10.34
CA ALA A 170 -13.37 -7.54 -10.47
C ALA A 170 -12.93 -8.65 -9.48
N PRO A 171 -11.62 -8.87 -9.19
CA PRO A 171 -11.17 -9.84 -8.21
C PRO A 171 -11.71 -9.60 -6.79
N TYR A 172 -12.02 -8.35 -6.45
CA TYR A 172 -12.53 -7.98 -5.13
C TYR A 172 -14.04 -8.24 -4.95
N GLY A 173 -14.74 -8.69 -5.99
CA GLY A 173 -16.18 -8.98 -5.95
C GLY A 173 -16.58 -10.12 -5.03
N SER A 174 -15.64 -11.00 -4.64
CA SER A 174 -15.87 -12.10 -3.70
C SER A 174 -15.63 -11.75 -2.23
N LEU A 175 -15.15 -10.54 -1.93
CA LEU A 175 -14.91 -10.10 -0.56
C LEU A 175 -16.21 -9.88 0.22
N THR A 176 -16.11 -9.94 1.55
CA THR A 176 -17.22 -9.48 2.40
C THR A 176 -17.46 -7.99 2.18
N SER A 177 -18.69 -7.52 2.42
CA SER A 177 -19.03 -6.10 2.23
C SER A 177 -18.10 -5.15 3.00
N SER A 178 -17.70 -5.51 4.22
CA SER A 178 -16.77 -4.69 5.01
C SER A 178 -15.35 -4.68 4.45
N GLN A 179 -14.85 -5.80 3.93
CA GLN A 179 -13.53 -5.86 3.31
C GLN A 179 -13.53 -5.11 1.97
N ARG A 180 -14.56 -5.32 1.13
CA ARG A 180 -14.70 -4.61 -0.14
C ARG A 180 -14.70 -3.09 0.04
N VAL A 181 -15.41 -2.56 1.04
CA VAL A 181 -15.42 -1.11 1.29
C VAL A 181 -14.05 -0.60 1.74
N ALA A 182 -13.31 -1.36 2.55
CA ALA A 182 -11.94 -1.01 2.92
C ALA A 182 -11.01 -0.98 1.70
N GLU A 183 -11.15 -1.93 0.77
CA GLU A 183 -10.27 -1.96 -0.41
C GLU A 183 -10.65 -0.86 -1.38
N LEU A 184 -11.94 -0.62 -1.58
CA LEU A 184 -12.41 0.53 -2.35
C LEU A 184 -11.93 1.85 -1.74
N PHE A 185 -11.86 1.97 -0.41
CA PHE A 185 -11.30 3.16 0.22
C PHE A 185 -9.83 3.36 -0.16
N ALA A 186 -9.01 2.31 -0.20
CA ALA A 186 -7.62 2.43 -0.62
C ALA A 186 -7.49 2.72 -2.13
N ILE A 187 -8.20 1.95 -2.98
CA ILE A 187 -8.15 2.08 -4.44
C ILE A 187 -8.67 3.42 -4.93
N LEU A 188 -9.81 3.90 -4.40
CA LEU A 188 -10.34 5.21 -4.78
C LEU A 188 -9.40 6.35 -4.38
N GLY A 189 -8.71 6.20 -3.25
CA GLY A 189 -7.74 7.17 -2.76
C GLY A 189 -6.51 7.27 -3.66
N THR A 190 -6.01 6.13 -4.16
CA THR A 190 -4.74 6.07 -4.89
C THR A 190 -4.85 5.97 -6.41
N GLU A 191 -5.96 5.49 -6.96
CA GLU A 191 -6.08 5.17 -8.40
C GLU A 191 -7.21 5.93 -9.12
N SER A 192 -8.24 6.38 -8.41
CA SER A 192 -9.37 7.05 -9.05
C SER A 192 -9.10 8.55 -9.28
N THR A 193 -9.25 8.99 -10.52
CA THR A 193 -9.10 10.42 -10.89
C THR A 193 -10.16 11.30 -10.24
N THR A 194 -11.39 10.80 -10.10
CA THR A 194 -12.52 11.51 -9.50
C THR A 194 -13.22 10.65 -8.45
N VAL A 195 -13.64 11.29 -7.37
CA VAL A 195 -14.50 10.73 -6.31
C VAL A 195 -15.56 11.78 -5.94
N THR A 196 -16.51 11.44 -5.06
CA THR A 196 -17.45 12.45 -4.57
C THR A 196 -16.71 13.59 -3.84
N PRO A 197 -17.24 14.82 -3.85
CA PRO A 197 -16.60 15.95 -3.18
C PRO A 197 -16.32 15.71 -1.69
N ALA A 198 -17.24 15.05 -0.99
CA ALA A 198 -17.05 14.72 0.43
C ALA A 198 -15.92 13.71 0.65
N LEU A 199 -15.77 12.72 -0.23
CA LEU A 199 -14.67 11.76 -0.17
C LEU A 199 -13.32 12.42 -0.52
N GLU A 200 -13.30 13.35 -1.49
CA GLU A 200 -12.10 14.14 -1.79
C GLU A 200 -11.65 14.99 -0.60
N GLU A 201 -12.61 15.69 0.05
CA GLU A 201 -12.34 16.47 1.26
C GLU A 201 -11.79 15.59 2.39
N PHE A 202 -12.30 14.36 2.51
CA PHE A 202 -11.78 13.40 3.47
C PHE A 202 -10.34 12.97 3.18
N TYR A 203 -10.02 12.64 1.92
CA TYR A 203 -8.66 12.28 1.52
C TYR A 203 -7.68 13.44 1.66
N ALA A 204 -8.12 14.69 1.50
CA ALA A 204 -7.28 15.88 1.66
C ALA A 204 -6.69 16.03 3.07
N ARG A 205 -7.20 15.29 4.06
CA ARG A 205 -6.57 15.19 5.39
C ARG A 205 -5.24 14.42 5.33
N TYR A 206 -5.16 13.43 4.44
CA TYR A 206 -4.06 12.45 4.35
C TYR A 206 -3.17 12.64 3.13
N PHE A 207 -3.59 13.47 2.17
CA PHE A 207 -2.83 13.82 0.98
C PHE A 207 -2.75 15.34 0.84
N ASP A 208 -1.53 15.85 0.66
CA ASP A 208 -1.32 17.22 0.20
C ASP A 208 -1.58 17.33 -1.32
N ASN A 209 -1.36 16.24 -2.06
CA ASN A 209 -1.66 16.14 -3.48
C ASN A 209 -2.01 14.71 -3.89
N ARG A 210 -3.27 14.31 -3.67
CA ARG A 210 -3.79 12.98 -4.02
C ARG A 210 -3.60 12.64 -5.50
N GLN A 211 -3.70 13.64 -6.37
CA GLN A 211 -3.54 13.49 -7.81
C GLN A 211 -2.09 13.13 -8.22
N ALA A 212 -1.10 13.34 -7.36
CA ALA A 212 0.25 12.80 -7.59
C ALA A 212 0.24 11.26 -7.52
N CYS A 213 -0.38 10.68 -6.49
CA CYS A 213 -0.55 9.24 -6.36
C CYS A 213 -1.33 8.65 -7.54
N VAL A 214 -2.46 9.26 -7.93
CA VAL A 214 -3.27 8.81 -9.07
C VAL A 214 -2.47 8.80 -10.39
N LYS A 215 -1.64 9.80 -10.63
CA LYS A 215 -0.77 9.84 -11.81
C LYS A 215 0.29 8.74 -11.78
N LEU A 216 0.88 8.47 -10.61
CA LEU A 216 1.81 7.36 -10.43
C LEU A 216 1.12 6.00 -10.65
N ALA A 217 -0.11 5.84 -10.18
CA ALA A 217 -0.90 4.63 -10.38
C ALA A 217 -1.18 4.40 -11.87
N ALA A 218 -1.60 5.45 -12.60
CA ALA A 218 -1.80 5.38 -14.04
C ALA A 218 -0.51 5.03 -14.80
N SER A 219 0.62 5.65 -14.42
CA SER A 219 1.94 5.34 -15.00
C SER A 219 2.35 3.89 -14.74
N SER A 220 2.09 3.39 -13.53
CA SER A 220 2.38 2.00 -13.15
C SER A 220 1.52 1.03 -13.93
N ALA A 221 0.22 1.31 -14.08
CA ALA A 221 -0.69 0.49 -14.86
C ALA A 221 -0.26 0.39 -16.34
N ASN A 222 0.19 1.51 -16.94
CA ASN A 222 0.71 1.50 -18.31
C ASN A 222 1.97 0.65 -18.43
N THR A 223 2.91 0.79 -17.48
CA THR A 223 4.15 0.00 -17.46
C THR A 223 3.85 -1.50 -17.35
N ILE A 224 2.92 -1.89 -16.47
CA ILE A 224 2.49 -3.29 -16.32
C ILE A 224 1.83 -3.80 -17.62
N ALA A 225 1.02 -2.98 -18.27
CA ALA A 225 0.38 -3.34 -19.54
C ALA A 225 1.42 -3.53 -20.67
N GLU A 226 2.43 -2.67 -20.76
CA GLU A 226 3.52 -2.78 -21.73
C GLU A 226 4.36 -4.04 -21.53
N ILE A 227 4.70 -4.36 -20.27
CA ILE A 227 5.39 -5.60 -19.92
C ILE A 227 4.54 -6.81 -20.29
N SER A 228 3.25 -6.80 -19.96
CA SER A 228 2.33 -7.90 -20.27
C SER A 228 2.21 -8.13 -21.79
N SER A 229 2.05 -7.06 -22.56
CA SER A 229 2.01 -7.13 -24.03
C SER A 229 3.33 -7.65 -24.62
N SER A 230 4.46 -7.29 -24.02
CA SER A 230 5.78 -7.78 -24.43
C SER A 230 5.91 -9.28 -24.18
N ILE A 231 5.45 -9.78 -23.03
CA ILE A 231 5.43 -11.22 -22.70
C ILE A 231 4.59 -11.99 -23.72
N GLU A 232 3.38 -11.51 -24.03
CA GLU A 232 2.49 -12.14 -25.01
C GLU A 232 3.13 -12.18 -26.41
N SER A 233 3.72 -11.06 -26.85
CA SER A 233 4.39 -10.96 -28.16
C SER A 233 5.59 -11.91 -28.27
N VAL A 234 6.47 -11.93 -27.27
CA VAL A 234 7.63 -12.82 -27.24
C VAL A 234 7.19 -14.28 -27.18
N GLY A 235 6.17 -14.61 -26.38
CA GLY A 235 5.59 -15.95 -26.33
C GLY A 235 5.06 -16.39 -27.71
N GLY A 236 4.36 -15.51 -28.42
CA GLY A 236 3.89 -15.76 -29.78
C GLY A 236 5.03 -16.00 -30.78
N GLN A 237 6.12 -15.22 -30.67
CA GLN A 237 7.31 -15.40 -31.51
C GLN A 237 8.01 -16.74 -31.25
N ILE A 238 8.12 -17.16 -29.98
CA ILE A 238 8.70 -18.46 -29.61
C ILE A 238 7.91 -19.60 -30.28
N LEU A 239 6.57 -19.56 -30.18
CA LEU A 239 5.69 -20.56 -30.80
C LEU A 239 5.83 -20.57 -32.34
N ALA A 240 5.91 -19.40 -32.97
CA ALA A 240 6.09 -19.30 -34.42
C ALA A 240 7.44 -19.87 -34.89
N VAL A 241 8.52 -19.62 -34.14
CA VAL A 241 9.85 -20.19 -34.40
C VAL A 241 9.82 -21.71 -34.22
N GLU A 242 9.17 -22.22 -33.18
CA GLU A 242 9.04 -23.66 -32.94
C GLU A 242 8.37 -24.37 -34.12
N LEU A 243 7.27 -23.81 -34.66
CA LEU A 243 6.60 -24.34 -35.85
C LEU A 243 7.52 -24.31 -37.09
N THR A 244 8.24 -23.20 -37.29
CA THR A 244 9.18 -23.06 -38.41
C THR A 244 10.29 -24.09 -38.35
N VAL A 245 10.87 -24.33 -37.16
CA VAL A 245 11.92 -25.33 -36.93
C VAL A 245 11.37 -26.73 -37.19
N LYS A 246 10.16 -27.04 -36.71
CA LYS A 246 9.51 -28.33 -36.94
C LYS A 246 9.34 -28.63 -38.43
N ASP A 247 8.88 -27.65 -39.20
CA ASP A 247 8.71 -27.79 -40.66
C ASP A 247 10.06 -27.94 -41.38
N ALA A 248 11.07 -27.17 -40.96
CA ALA A 248 12.43 -27.27 -41.51
C ALA A 248 13.05 -28.66 -41.25
N VAL A 249 12.86 -29.23 -40.05
CA VAL A 249 13.33 -30.57 -39.69
C VAL A 249 12.60 -31.64 -40.50
N ALA A 250 11.28 -31.51 -40.67
CA ALA A 250 10.49 -32.42 -41.49
C ALA A 250 10.97 -32.40 -42.95
N LYS A 251 11.19 -31.20 -43.50
CA LYS A 251 11.74 -31.00 -44.84
C LYS A 251 13.14 -31.60 -44.98
N TYR A 252 14.08 -31.26 -44.09
CA TYR A 252 15.44 -31.80 -44.10
C TYR A 252 15.45 -33.34 -44.04
N THR A 253 14.61 -33.92 -43.18
CA THR A 253 14.49 -35.39 -43.06
C THR A 253 13.92 -36.02 -44.34
N GLY A 254 12.97 -35.34 -45.00
CA GLY A 254 12.45 -35.73 -46.31
C GLY A 254 13.51 -35.67 -47.40
N ASP A 255 14.19 -34.54 -47.54
CA ASP A 255 15.23 -34.30 -48.55
C ASP A 255 16.41 -35.28 -48.37
N LYS A 256 16.82 -35.57 -47.12
CA LYS A 256 17.84 -36.58 -46.82
C LYS A 256 17.43 -37.98 -47.28
N ARG A 257 16.15 -38.36 -47.14
CA ARG A 257 15.64 -39.66 -47.58
C ARG A 257 15.68 -39.79 -49.10
N VAL A 258 15.28 -38.75 -49.82
CA VAL A 258 15.34 -38.70 -51.29
C VAL A 258 16.78 -38.82 -51.77
N LEU A 259 17.69 -38.04 -51.18
CA LEU A 259 19.12 -38.12 -51.53
C LEU A 259 19.70 -39.52 -51.33
N GLN A 260 19.34 -40.20 -50.24
CA GLN A 260 19.80 -41.56 -50.00
C GLN A 260 19.27 -42.53 -51.08
N GLN A 261 17.99 -42.40 -51.46
CA GLN A 261 17.41 -43.22 -52.53
C GLN A 261 18.09 -42.99 -53.88
N ASP A 262 18.44 -41.74 -54.19
CA ASP A 262 19.16 -41.39 -55.42
C ASP A 262 20.57 -41.97 -55.44
N ILE A 263 21.29 -41.91 -54.31
CA ILE A 263 22.61 -42.54 -54.15
C ILE A 263 22.53 -44.05 -54.35
N ASP A 264 21.55 -44.70 -53.73
CA ASP A 264 21.37 -46.16 -53.83
C ASP A 264 21.04 -46.56 -55.27
N SER A 265 20.19 -45.79 -55.97
CA SER A 265 19.84 -45.99 -57.38
C SER A 265 21.05 -45.82 -58.30
N PHE A 266 21.84 -44.77 -58.09
CA PHE A 266 23.06 -44.53 -58.86
C PHE A 266 24.06 -45.69 -58.70
N ASN A 267 24.31 -46.12 -57.45
CA ASN A 267 25.23 -47.22 -57.16
C ASN A 267 24.76 -48.58 -57.72
N ALA A 268 23.45 -48.79 -57.89
CA ALA A 268 22.92 -50.02 -58.48
C ALA A 268 23.09 -50.12 -60.00
N HIS A 269 23.35 -48.99 -60.68
CA HIS A 269 23.52 -48.92 -62.14
C HIS A 269 24.97 -48.58 -62.56
N ALA A 270 25.90 -48.52 -61.61
CA ALA A 270 27.34 -48.35 -61.82
C ALA A 270 28.04 -49.70 -61.95
#